data_AF-A0A392PTR6-F1
#
_entry.id   AF-A0A392PTR6-F1
#
_cell.length_a   1.000
_cell.length_b   1.000
_cell.length_c   1.000
_cell.angle_alpha   90.00
_cell.angle_beta   90.00
_cell.angle_gamma   90.00
#
_symmetry.space_group_name_H-M   'P 1'
#
loop_
_entity.id
_entity.type
_entity.pdbx_description
1 polymer ?
#
loop_
_entity_poly.entity_id
_entity_poly.type
_entity_poly.pdbx_seq_one_letter_code
_entity_poly.pdbx_strand_id
1 'polypeptide(L)'
;VIGGFKQMTYSQQHAGPKKICAAFTVVDSSGVELSCTLWGNFATTLFNYLNGRTNNEPVVIIIKHGKIKDASDSYAVSIGNAWNGTKVFIDADYDDAKKIANR
;
A
#
# COMPACT_ATOMS: atom_id res chain seq x y z
N VAL A 1 -0.30 -9.44 -2.17
CA VAL A 1 0.19 -8.88 -0.89
C VAL A 1 -0.98 -8.68 0.02
N ILE A 2 -0.84 -9.08 1.27
CA ILE A 2 -1.73 -8.71 2.37
C ILE A 2 -0.85 -8.30 3.54
N GLY A 3 -1.13 -7.17 4.16
CA GLY A 3 -0.36 -6.71 5.31
C GLY A 3 -0.94 -5.47 5.96
N GLY A 4 -0.57 -5.24 7.21
CA GLY A 4 -0.89 -4.03 7.96
C GLY A 4 -0.05 -2.86 7.46
N PHE A 5 -0.69 -1.74 7.14
CA PHE A 5 -0.01 -0.49 6.82
C PHE A 5 0.84 -0.05 8.02
N LYS A 6 2.15 0.06 7.81
CA LYS A 6 3.09 0.50 8.84
C LYS A 6 3.31 2.00 8.78
N GLN A 7 3.76 2.47 7.61
CA GLN A 7 4.13 3.87 7.42
C GLN A 7 4.22 4.23 5.94
N MET A 8 4.01 5.51 5.65
CA MET A 8 4.32 6.12 4.36
C MET A 8 5.82 6.45 4.32
N THR A 9 6.52 5.97 3.29
CA THR A 9 7.97 6.25 3.10
C THR A 9 8.19 7.39 2.11
N TYR A 10 7.29 7.56 1.14
CA TYR A 10 7.30 8.69 0.23
C TYR A 10 5.90 8.96 -0.32
N SER A 11 5.51 10.22 -0.45
CA SER A 11 4.23 10.59 -1.06
C SER A 11 4.34 11.79 -1.98
N GLN A 12 3.74 11.68 -3.17
CA GLN A 12 3.47 12.79 -4.07
C GLN A 12 1.96 12.87 -4.29
N GLN A 13 1.30 13.79 -3.59
CA GLN A 13 -0.17 13.91 -3.61
C GLN A 13 -0.70 14.87 -4.68
N HIS A 14 0.11 15.85 -5.11
CA HIS A 14 -0.29 16.83 -6.12
C HIS A 14 0.07 16.40 -7.53
N ALA A 15 -0.90 16.50 -8.44
CA ALA A 15 -0.70 16.32 -9.88
C ALA A 15 0.02 17.56 -10.46
N GLY A 16 1.35 17.55 -10.37
CA GLY A 16 2.20 18.40 -11.21
C GLY A 16 2.57 17.67 -12.52
N PRO A 17 3.76 17.90 -13.10
CA PRO A 17 4.24 17.11 -14.24
C PRO A 17 4.50 15.63 -13.90
N LYS A 18 4.53 15.28 -12.61
CA LYS A 18 4.77 13.91 -12.12
C LYS A 18 3.46 13.27 -11.64
N LYS A 19 3.37 11.95 -11.83
CA LYS A 19 2.21 11.16 -11.41
C LYS A 19 2.10 11.12 -9.89
N ILE A 20 0.87 11.21 -9.38
CA ILE A 20 0.57 10.94 -7.97
C ILE A 20 1.11 9.56 -7.59
N CYS A 21 1.80 9.46 -6.45
CA CYS A 21 2.34 8.19 -5.98
C CYS A 21 2.40 8.12 -4.45
N ALA A 22 2.25 6.90 -3.94
CA ALA A 22 2.37 6.57 -2.53
C ALA A 22 3.32 5.39 -2.41
N ALA A 23 4.51 5.61 -1.85
CA ALA A 23 5.40 4.55 -1.41
C ALA A 23 5.25 4.36 0.10
N PHE A 24 5.06 3.12 0.52
CA PHE A 24 4.74 2.77 1.91
C PHE A 24 5.23 1.37 2.23
N THR A 25 5.27 1.06 3.52
CA THR A 25 5.62 -0.28 4.01
C THR A 25 4.37 -0.94 4.58
N VAL A 26 4.19 -2.22 4.28
CA VAL A 26 3.23 -3.09 4.97
C VAL A 26 3.97 -4.18 5.72
N VAL A 27 3.39 -4.66 6.83
CA VAL A 27 3.88 -5.83 7.56
C VAL A 27 2.92 -6.98 7.35
N ASP A 28 3.41 -8.12 6.89
CA ASP A 28 2.57 -9.32 6.77
C ASP A 28 2.37 -10.04 8.12
N SER A 29 1.57 -11.11 8.12
CA SER A 29 1.30 -11.90 9.33
C SER A 29 2.52 -12.60 9.94
N SER A 30 3.62 -12.70 9.20
CA SER A 30 4.89 -13.28 9.66
C SER A 30 5.85 -12.22 10.23
N GLY A 31 5.47 -10.94 10.21
CA GLY A 31 6.31 -9.83 10.66
C GLY A 31 7.27 -9.31 9.59
N VAL A 32 7.16 -9.78 8.34
CA VAL A 32 8.03 -9.33 7.25
C VAL A 32 7.54 -8.01 6.69
N GLU A 33 8.46 -7.06 6.56
CA GLU A 33 8.20 -5.75 5.95
C GLU A 33 8.32 -5.82 4.44
N LEU A 34 7.26 -5.39 3.76
CA LEU A 34 7.19 -5.34 2.31
C LEU A 34 7.04 -3.89 1.85
N SER A 35 7.99 -3.45 1.02
CA SER A 35 7.91 -2.15 0.36
C SER A 35 6.87 -2.19 -0.76
N CYS A 36 5.98 -1.21 -0.77
CA CYS A 36 4.90 -1.07 -1.74
C CYS A 36 4.92 0.31 -2.41
N THR A 37 4.50 0.40 -3.67
CA THR A 37 4.31 1.70 -4.34
C THR A 37 3.07 1.71 -5.23
N LEU A 38 2.06 2.49 -4.83
CA LEU A 38 0.87 2.74 -5.65
C LEU A 38 1.04 4.03 -6.46
N TRP A 39 0.43 4.04 -7.64
CA TRP A 39 0.49 5.15 -8.59
C TRP A 39 -0.91 5.58 -9.04
N GLY A 40 -1.04 6.86 -9.39
CA GLY A 40 -2.26 7.44 -9.94
C GLY A 40 -3.46 7.26 -9.00
N ASN A 41 -4.59 6.83 -9.55
CA ASN A 41 -5.84 6.70 -8.80
C ASN A 41 -5.72 5.77 -7.58
N PHE A 42 -4.92 4.70 -7.64
CA PHE A 42 -4.72 3.83 -6.49
C PHE A 42 -4.02 4.53 -5.33
N ALA A 43 -3.05 5.40 -5.62
CA ALA A 43 -2.41 6.24 -4.61
C ALA A 43 -3.39 7.26 -4.04
N THR A 44 -4.19 7.90 -4.89
CA THR A 44 -5.25 8.82 -4.46
C THR A 44 -6.26 8.14 -3.53
N THR A 45 -6.71 6.92 -3.84
CA THR A 45 -7.61 6.15 -2.98
C THR A 45 -6.98 5.91 -1.60
N LEU A 46 -5.70 5.54 -1.54
CA LEU A 46 -5.00 5.35 -0.28
C LEU A 46 -4.89 6.65 0.52
N PHE A 47 -4.55 7.78 -0.12
CA PHE A 47 -4.47 9.08 0.56
C PHE A 47 -5.83 9.52 1.12
N ASN A 48 -6.89 9.41 0.32
CA ASN A 48 -8.23 9.77 0.76
C ASN A 48 -8.67 8.90 1.94
N TYR A 49 -8.35 7.60 1.91
CA TYR A 49 -8.62 6.71 3.03
C TYR A 49 -7.89 7.17 4.28
N LEU A 50 -6.56 7.30 4.23
CA LEU A 50 -5.74 7.64 5.39
C LEU A 50 -6.07 9.01 5.97
N ASN A 51 -6.31 10.02 5.12
CA ASN A 51 -6.65 11.38 5.56
C ASN A 51 -8.07 11.49 6.13
N GLY A 52 -8.98 10.59 5.74
CA GLY A 52 -10.36 10.56 6.24
C GLY A 52 -10.54 9.81 7.55
N ARG A 53 -9.49 9.19 8.09
CA ARG A 53 -9.57 8.40 9.32
C ARG A 53 -9.66 9.31 10.53
N THR A 54 -10.55 8.96 11.45
CA THR A 54 -10.68 9.61 12.76
C THR A 54 -10.12 8.77 13.90
N ASN A 55 -9.73 7.52 13.63
CA ASN A 55 -9.18 6.58 14.59
C ASN A 55 -7.77 6.12 14.18
N ASN A 56 -7.01 5.66 15.19
CA ASN A 56 -5.65 5.15 15.02
C ASN A 56 -5.60 3.62 14.91
N GLU A 57 -6.71 2.99 14.51
CA GLU A 57 -6.77 1.54 14.36
C GLU A 57 -5.78 1.06 13.27
N PRO A 58 -5.29 -0.18 13.32
CA PRO A 58 -4.49 -0.73 12.24
C PRO A 58 -5.25 -0.75 10.91
N VAL A 59 -4.57 -0.41 9.81
CA VAL A 59 -5.13 -0.52 8.44
C VAL A 59 -4.56 -1.74 7.77
N VAL A 60 -5.40 -2.56 7.17
CA VAL A 60 -4.97 -3.67 6.32
C VAL A 60 -5.07 -3.28 4.85
N ILE A 61 -4.01 -3.56 4.10
CA ILE A 61 -3.96 -3.33 2.66
C ILE A 61 -3.77 -4.67 1.95
N ILE A 62 -4.62 -4.93 0.96
CA ILE A 62 -4.53 -6.07 0.07
C ILE A 62 -4.28 -5.57 -1.36
N ILE A 63 -3.19 -6.04 -1.95
CA ILE A 63 -2.85 -5.77 -3.36
C ILE A 63 -2.88 -7.11 -4.12
N LYS A 64 -3.86 -7.26 -5.02
CA LYS A 64 -3.96 -8.40 -5.95
C LYS A 64 -3.44 -8.01 -7.33
N HIS A 65 -2.76 -8.95 -7.99
CA HIS A 65 -2.08 -8.73 -9.28
C HIS A 65 -1.15 -7.50 -9.25
N GLY A 66 -0.38 -7.37 -8.17
CA GLY A 66 0.70 -6.40 -8.09
C GLY A 66 1.88 -6.84 -8.95
N LYS A 67 2.63 -5.87 -9.49
CA LYS A 67 3.90 -6.10 -10.15
C LYS A 67 5.03 -5.99 -9.12
N ILE A 68 5.86 -7.02 -9.07
CA ILE A 68 7.14 -6.95 -8.36
C ILE A 68 8.09 -6.11 -9.21
N LYS A 69 8.77 -5.16 -8.57
CA LYS A 69 9.90 -4.42 -9.12
C LYS A 69 11.16 -4.92 -8.42
N ASP A 70 12.12 -5.35 -9.22
CA ASP A 70 13.41 -5.80 -8.71
C ASP A 70 14.13 -4.66 -7.99
N ALA A 71 15.02 -5.03 -7.09
CA ALA A 71 15.90 -4.07 -6.46
C ALA A 71 16.83 -3.44 -7.51
N SER A 72 17.13 -2.16 -7.32
CA SER A 72 18.20 -1.46 -8.01
C SER A 72 19.15 -0.87 -6.98
N ASP A 73 20.26 -0.30 -7.44
CA ASP A 73 21.25 0.34 -6.56
C ASP A 73 20.63 1.42 -5.65
N SER A 74 19.49 2.00 -6.04
CA SER A 74 18.81 3.06 -5.30
C SER A 74 17.56 2.61 -4.53
N TYR A 75 17.02 1.41 -4.79
CA TYR A 75 15.73 0.98 -4.23
C TYR A 75 15.67 -0.52 -3.96
N ALA A 76 15.13 -0.90 -2.80
CA ALA A 76 14.84 -2.29 -2.50
C ALA A 76 13.71 -2.86 -3.38
N VAL A 77 13.55 -4.19 -3.36
CA VAL A 77 12.41 -4.87 -4.00
C VAL A 77 11.12 -4.24 -3.52
N SER A 78 10.25 -3.86 -4.46
CA SER A 78 8.97 -3.23 -4.13
C SER A 78 7.82 -3.79 -4.95
N ILE A 79 6.62 -3.74 -4.37
CA ILE A 79 5.42 -4.22 -5.04
C ILE A 79 4.57 -3.01 -5.42
N GLY A 80 4.32 -2.84 -6.72
CA GLY A 80 3.48 -1.75 -7.21
C GLY A 80 2.29 -2.22 -8.04
N ASN A 81 1.40 -1.30 -8.39
CA ASN A 81 0.31 -1.62 -9.30
C ASN A 81 0.79 -1.75 -10.75
N ALA A 82 0.25 -2.73 -11.46
CA ALA A 82 0.41 -3.01 -12.88
C ALA A 82 -0.78 -2.43 -13.66
N TRP A 83 -0.70 -1.15 -14.02
CA TRP A 83 -1.76 -0.40 -14.72
C TRP A 83 -3.17 -0.79 -14.24
N ASN A 84 -4.00 -1.32 -15.13
CA ASN A 84 -5.42 -1.63 -14.88
C ASN A 84 -5.66 -3.07 -14.36
N GLY A 85 -4.62 -3.90 -14.26
CA GLY A 85 -4.76 -5.29 -13.80
C GLY A 85 -4.80 -5.44 -12.28
N THR A 86 -4.28 -4.44 -11.55
CA THR A 86 -4.18 -4.46 -10.09
C THR A 86 -5.50 -4.14 -9.43
N LYS A 87 -5.81 -4.86 -8.35
CA LYS A 87 -6.91 -4.54 -7.43
C LYS A 87 -6.32 -4.22 -6.07
N VAL A 88 -6.68 -3.07 -5.51
CA VAL A 88 -6.28 -2.63 -4.17
C VAL A 88 -7.52 -2.59 -3.30
N PHE A 89 -7.42 -3.23 -2.13
CA PHE A 89 -8.45 -3.20 -1.09
C PHE A 89 -7.83 -2.64 0.18
N ILE A 90 -8.54 -1.75 0.85
CA ILE A 90 -8.11 -1.10 2.09
C ILE A 90 -9.20 -1.36 3.12
N ASP A 91 -8.84 -1.99 4.23
CA ASP A 91 -9.75 -2.47 5.28
C ASP A 91 -10.98 -3.22 4.74
N ALA A 92 -10.76 -4.01 3.67
CA ALA A 92 -11.80 -4.89 3.18
C ALA A 92 -12.08 -6.00 4.18
N ASP A 93 -13.36 -6.37 4.26
CA ASP A 93 -13.93 -7.41 5.12
C ASP A 93 -13.49 -8.81 4.64
N TYR A 94 -12.18 -9.07 4.69
CA TYR A 94 -11.57 -10.36 4.50
C TYR A 94 -11.23 -10.93 5.87
N ASP A 95 -11.60 -12.17 6.15
CA ASP A 95 -11.30 -12.84 7.43
C ASP A 95 -9.81 -12.83 7.79
N ASP A 96 -8.93 -12.78 6.79
CA ASP A 96 -7.48 -12.68 7.00
C ASP A 96 -7.00 -11.27 7.40
N ALA A 97 -7.73 -10.22 7.01
CA ALA A 97 -7.42 -8.86 7.44
C ALA A 97 -7.61 -8.71 8.96
N LYS A 98 -8.66 -9.32 9.51
CA LYS A 98 -8.95 -9.34 10.96
C LYS A 98 -7.84 -10.04 11.76
N LYS A 99 -7.12 -10.99 11.18
CA LYS A 99 -5.99 -11.69 11.85
C LYS A 99 -4.72 -10.84 11.91
N ILE A 100 -4.53 -9.93 10.95
CA ILE A 100 -3.35 -9.06 10.85
C ILE A 100 -3.53 -7.79 11.66
N ALA A 101 -4.76 -7.26 11.76
CA ALA A 101 -5.04 -6.06 12.54
C ALA A 101 -4.93 -6.26 14.07
N ASN A 102 -5.09 -7.49 14.57
CA ASN A 102 -5.17 -7.78 16.01
C ASN A 102 -3.82 -8.27 16.62
N ARG A 103 -2.69 -7.94 16.02
CA ARG A 103 -1.34 -8.30 16.48
C ARG A 103 -0.43 -7.09 16.50
#